data_AF-A0A8C6Y5E7-F1
#
_entry.id   AF-A0A8C6Y5E7-F1
#
_cell.length_a   1.000
_cell.length_b   1.000
_cell.length_c   1.000
_cell.angle_alpha   90.00
_cell.angle_beta   90.00
_cell.angle_gamma   90.00
#
_symmetry.space_group_name_H-M   'P 1'
#
loop_
_entity.id
_entity.type
_entity.pdbx_description
1 polymer ?
#
loop_
_entity_poly.entity_id
_entity_poly.type
_entity_poly.pdbx_seq_one_letter_code
_entity_poly.pdbx_strand_id
1 'polypeptide(L)'
;MRKGGGGGGGGWRRRWAAEPPAEDGERETPRDEGSSVSALRRLERSQWTDKIDALFGFERMKEPAERTGWLINMHPTEILDEDKRLVSAVDYYFIQEDGSRFKVALPYKPYFYIAAQKSCDREVSSFLSKKFQGKIAKLEIIPKEDLDLPNHLVGLKRSYIKLSFNTVDDLIKVRREITPAVKKNRERDQALDTYTTLLTSALTGHSLNHEEEPSKKTADQMDNIIDMREYDVPYHIRLSIDLKIHVALWYNIHHRGSSFPPEIIRRDDMVERPDPVVLAFDIETTKLPLKFPDAETDQIMMISYMIDGQVICGPGNLVMRLQKSAI
;
A
#
# COMPACT_ATOMS: atom_id res chain seq x y z
N MET A 1 72.27 5.09 20.50
CA MET A 1 72.36 3.62 20.35
C MET A 1 71.02 3.14 19.76
N ARG A 2 70.93 2.75 18.48
CA ARG A 2 70.95 1.35 17.95
C ARG A 2 69.99 0.44 18.73
N LYS A 3 69.08 -0.38 18.19
CA LYS A 3 68.63 -0.96 16.89
C LYS A 3 67.19 -1.49 17.22
N GLY A 4 66.19 -1.72 16.35
CA GLY A 4 66.15 -2.39 15.04
C GLY A 4 65.40 -3.73 15.15
N GLY A 5 64.41 -3.97 14.27
CA GLY A 5 63.71 -5.26 14.01
C GLY A 5 62.19 -5.16 14.26
N GLY A 6 61.25 -5.52 13.37
CA GLY A 6 61.29 -6.29 12.12
C GLY A 6 60.19 -7.38 12.18
N GLY A 7 59.21 -7.32 11.25
CA GLY A 7 58.15 -8.32 11.04
C GLY A 7 56.75 -7.67 11.10
N GLY A 8 55.84 -7.76 10.14
CA GLY A 8 55.72 -8.65 8.98
C GLY A 8 54.38 -9.39 9.08
N GLY A 9 53.43 -9.08 8.19
CA GLY A 9 52.35 -10.01 7.83
C GLY A 9 50.91 -9.50 7.95
N GLY A 10 50.22 -9.45 6.80
CA GLY A 10 48.90 -10.09 6.70
C GLY A 10 47.63 -9.24 6.53
N GLY A 11 47.62 -8.25 5.63
CA GLY A 11 46.37 -7.64 5.16
C GLY A 11 45.63 -8.55 4.17
N TRP A 12 44.46 -9.07 4.56
CA TRP A 12 43.59 -9.85 3.67
C TRP A 12 42.75 -8.91 2.78
N ARG A 13 43.29 -8.56 1.61
CA ARG A 13 42.50 -8.01 0.49
C ARG A 13 41.81 -9.16 -0.25
N ARG A 14 40.47 -9.21 -0.23
CA ARG A 14 39.71 -10.05 -1.16
C ARG A 14 39.71 -9.41 -2.55
N ARG A 15 40.26 -10.17 -3.50
CA ARG A 15 40.33 -9.94 -4.93
C ARG A 15 38.93 -10.09 -5.54
N TRP A 16 38.40 -9.01 -6.13
CA TRP A 16 37.26 -9.09 -7.04
C TRP A 16 37.76 -9.62 -8.39
N ALA A 17 37.14 -10.70 -8.87
CA ALA A 17 37.39 -11.24 -10.20
C ALA A 17 36.68 -10.36 -11.24
N ALA A 18 37.37 -10.11 -12.36
CA ALA A 18 36.90 -9.32 -13.47
C ALA A 18 35.83 -10.07 -14.29
N GLU A 19 34.75 -9.39 -14.66
CA GLU A 19 33.77 -9.85 -15.64
C GLU A 19 34.17 -9.37 -17.06
N PRO A 20 33.88 -10.15 -18.12
CA PRO A 20 34.20 -9.79 -19.50
C PRO A 20 33.18 -8.81 -20.12
N PRO A 21 33.53 -8.10 -21.21
CA PRO A 21 32.67 -7.07 -21.78
C PRO A 21 31.48 -7.66 -22.54
N ALA A 22 30.31 -7.06 -22.35
CA ALA A 22 29.09 -7.41 -23.08
C ALA A 22 29.08 -6.74 -24.48
N GLU A 23 28.85 -7.54 -25.52
CA GLU A 23 28.61 -7.09 -26.89
C GLU A 23 27.22 -6.43 -27.01
N ASP A 24 27.16 -5.39 -27.86
CA ASP A 24 25.95 -4.66 -28.21
C ASP A 24 24.96 -5.55 -28.99
N GLY A 25 23.81 -5.82 -28.37
CA GLY A 25 22.66 -6.47 -28.98
C GLY A 25 21.38 -5.68 -28.65
N GLU A 26 20.64 -5.31 -29.69
CA GLU A 26 19.41 -4.53 -29.66
C GLU A 26 18.42 -5.03 -28.59
N ARG A 27 18.06 -4.17 -27.63
CA ARG A 27 17.07 -4.47 -26.59
C ARG A 27 15.67 -4.44 -27.18
N GLU A 28 15.16 -5.61 -27.56
CA GLU A 28 13.72 -5.83 -27.52
C GLU A 28 13.23 -5.78 -26.06
N THR A 29 12.23 -4.93 -25.81
CA THR A 29 11.59 -4.76 -24.51
C THR A 29 10.97 -6.08 -24.03
N PRO A 30 11.27 -6.57 -22.80
CA PRO A 30 10.60 -7.75 -22.26
C PRO A 30 9.11 -7.46 -22.08
N ARG A 31 8.26 -8.19 -22.80
CA ARG A 31 6.80 -8.09 -22.72
C ARG A 31 6.26 -8.69 -21.42
N ASP A 32 5.06 -8.21 -21.07
CA ASP A 32 4.17 -8.30 -19.91
C ASP A 32 3.93 -9.68 -19.22
N GLU A 33 4.68 -10.74 -19.52
CA GLU A 33 4.38 -12.10 -19.03
C GLU A 33 4.54 -12.25 -17.50
N GLY A 34 5.51 -11.56 -16.90
CA GLY A 34 5.67 -11.56 -15.43
C GLY A 34 4.50 -10.92 -14.69
N SER A 35 3.81 -9.96 -15.32
CA SER A 35 2.65 -9.26 -14.72
C SER A 35 1.45 -10.19 -14.63
N SER A 36 1.16 -10.95 -15.69
CA SER A 36 0.05 -11.92 -15.74
C SER A 36 0.20 -13.03 -14.69
N VAL A 37 1.40 -13.64 -14.59
CA VAL A 37 1.67 -14.68 -13.59
C VAL A 37 1.50 -14.16 -12.15
N SER A 38 1.92 -12.92 -11.90
CA SER A 38 1.74 -12.29 -10.58
C SER A 38 0.28 -11.94 -10.27
N ALA A 39 -0.51 -11.57 -11.27
CA ALA A 39 -1.95 -11.34 -11.10
C ALA A 39 -2.70 -12.65 -10.79
N LEU A 40 -2.37 -13.73 -11.49
CA LEU A 40 -2.96 -15.06 -11.23
C LEU A 40 -2.71 -15.54 -9.81
N ARG A 41 -1.46 -15.45 -9.33
CA ARG A 41 -1.12 -15.84 -7.95
C ARG A 41 -1.85 -15.02 -6.88
N ARG A 42 -2.11 -13.74 -7.15
CA ARG A 42 -2.89 -12.88 -6.24
C ARG A 42 -4.36 -13.26 -6.24
N LEU A 43 -4.93 -13.56 -7.41
CA LEU A 43 -6.30 -14.05 -7.52
C LEU A 43 -6.48 -15.41 -6.83
N GLU A 44 -5.55 -16.34 -7.04
CA GLU A 44 -5.54 -17.64 -6.35
C GLU A 44 -5.51 -17.47 -4.84
N ARG A 45 -4.69 -16.54 -4.33
CA ARG A 45 -4.66 -16.21 -2.90
C ARG A 45 -6.00 -15.66 -2.42
N SER A 46 -6.61 -14.74 -3.16
CA SER A 46 -7.93 -14.20 -2.80
C SER A 46 -9.01 -15.30 -2.77
N GLN A 47 -9.02 -16.19 -3.76
CA GLN A 47 -9.95 -17.32 -3.81
C GLN A 47 -9.72 -18.32 -2.66
N TRP A 48 -8.45 -18.54 -2.29
CA TRP A 48 -8.10 -19.35 -1.14
C TRP A 48 -8.60 -18.73 0.16
N THR A 49 -8.36 -17.42 0.36
CA THR A 49 -8.87 -16.68 1.52
C THR A 49 -10.40 -16.75 1.60
N ASP A 50 -11.11 -16.57 0.48
CA ASP A 50 -12.56 -16.70 0.42
C ASP A 50 -13.07 -18.08 0.88
N LYS A 51 -12.34 -19.16 0.53
CA LYS A 51 -12.68 -20.52 1.00
C LYS A 51 -12.48 -20.67 2.50
N ILE A 52 -11.37 -20.15 3.03
CA ILE A 52 -11.09 -20.20 4.47
C ILE A 52 -12.12 -19.37 5.24
N ASP A 53 -12.41 -18.16 4.80
CA ASP A 53 -13.38 -17.27 5.43
C ASP A 53 -14.78 -17.92 5.48
N ALA A 54 -15.20 -18.60 4.42
CA ALA A 54 -16.46 -19.33 4.38
C ALA A 54 -16.51 -20.46 5.43
N LEU A 55 -15.39 -21.17 5.69
CA LEU A 55 -15.33 -22.18 6.75
C LEU A 55 -15.55 -21.59 8.15
N PHE A 56 -15.23 -20.31 8.35
CA PHE A 56 -15.47 -19.58 9.61
C PHE A 56 -16.80 -18.82 9.63
N GLY A 57 -17.66 -19.07 8.63
CA GLY A 57 -19.00 -18.46 8.49
C GLY A 57 -19.01 -17.09 7.82
N PHE A 58 -17.87 -16.57 7.35
CA PHE A 58 -17.80 -15.30 6.63
C PHE A 58 -18.04 -15.50 5.13
N GLU A 59 -19.29 -15.81 4.79
CA GLU A 59 -19.69 -15.91 3.39
C GLU A 59 -19.80 -14.54 2.73
N ARG A 60 -19.25 -14.44 1.51
CA ARG A 60 -19.36 -13.23 0.69
C ARG A 60 -20.81 -13.09 0.20
N MET A 61 -21.39 -11.92 0.38
CA MET A 61 -22.71 -11.60 -0.18
C MET A 61 -22.67 -11.69 -1.71
N LYS A 62 -23.52 -12.55 -2.30
CA LYS A 62 -23.64 -12.74 -3.76
C LYS A 62 -24.97 -12.25 -4.30
N GLU A 63 -26.03 -12.50 -3.56
CA GLU A 63 -27.38 -12.09 -3.95
C GLU A 63 -27.66 -10.65 -3.51
N PRO A 64 -28.53 -9.93 -4.24
CA PRO A 64 -29.01 -8.63 -3.78
C PRO A 64 -29.71 -8.78 -2.43
N ALA A 65 -29.17 -8.12 -1.41
CA ALA A 65 -29.68 -8.22 -0.05
C ALA A 65 -29.27 -6.99 0.75
N GLU A 66 -30.06 -6.69 1.76
CA GLU A 66 -29.76 -5.71 2.79
C GLU A 66 -29.46 -6.45 4.09
N ARG A 67 -28.34 -6.14 4.73
CA ARG A 67 -27.93 -6.74 6.01
C ARG A 67 -27.39 -5.67 6.93
N THR A 68 -27.82 -5.68 8.18
CA THR A 68 -27.20 -4.87 9.23
C THR A 68 -26.15 -5.70 9.96
N GLY A 69 -24.96 -5.15 10.16
CA GLY A 69 -23.86 -5.86 10.81
C GLY A 69 -22.87 -4.92 11.50
N TRP A 70 -22.27 -5.43 12.57
CA TRP A 70 -21.19 -4.79 13.29
C TRP A 70 -19.86 -5.17 12.65
N LEU A 71 -19.07 -4.16 12.26
CA LEU A 71 -17.82 -4.37 11.53
C LEU A 71 -16.71 -4.85 12.49
N ILE A 72 -16.32 -6.13 12.40
CA ILE A 72 -15.26 -6.70 13.25
C ILE A 72 -13.86 -6.50 12.66
N ASN A 73 -13.71 -6.59 11.34
CA ASN A 73 -12.40 -6.52 10.71
C ASN A 73 -12.47 -6.09 9.23
N MET A 74 -11.34 -5.70 8.67
CA MET A 74 -11.22 -5.38 7.24
C MET A 74 -9.83 -5.69 6.69
N HIS A 75 -9.75 -6.21 5.46
CA HIS A 75 -8.48 -6.57 4.82
C HIS A 75 -8.45 -6.18 3.34
N PRO A 76 -7.32 -5.66 2.81
CA PRO A 76 -7.14 -5.49 1.36
C PRO A 76 -7.30 -6.82 0.63
N THR A 77 -8.00 -6.78 -0.49
CA THR A 77 -8.21 -7.92 -1.37
C THR A 77 -8.26 -7.46 -2.83
N GLU A 78 -8.38 -8.41 -3.75
CA GLU A 78 -8.53 -8.14 -5.17
C GLU A 78 -9.66 -8.99 -5.74
N ILE A 79 -10.56 -8.33 -6.45
CA ILE A 79 -11.73 -8.96 -7.05
C ILE A 79 -11.72 -8.74 -8.55
N LEU A 80 -12.53 -9.51 -9.27
CA LEU A 80 -12.76 -9.28 -10.69
C LEU A 80 -13.92 -8.29 -10.85
N ASP A 81 -13.73 -7.25 -11.65
CA ASP A 81 -14.80 -6.37 -12.12
C ASP A 81 -15.69 -7.08 -13.17
N GLU A 82 -16.72 -6.40 -13.67
CA GLU A 82 -17.61 -6.94 -14.72
C GLU A 82 -16.85 -7.28 -16.01
N ASP A 83 -15.78 -6.54 -16.31
CA ASP A 83 -14.88 -6.77 -17.46
C ASP A 83 -13.86 -7.89 -17.20
N LYS A 84 -13.98 -8.62 -16.07
CA LYS A 84 -13.05 -9.67 -15.61
C LYS A 84 -11.62 -9.18 -15.41
N ARG A 85 -11.45 -7.89 -15.13
CA ARG A 85 -10.16 -7.30 -14.76
C ARG A 85 -10.02 -7.29 -13.26
N LEU A 86 -8.79 -7.50 -12.82
CA LEU A 86 -8.45 -7.44 -11.42
C LEU A 86 -8.52 -5.98 -10.92
N VAL A 87 -9.30 -5.75 -9.86
CA VAL A 87 -9.42 -4.45 -9.21
C VAL A 87 -9.17 -4.59 -7.71
N SER A 88 -8.53 -3.60 -7.11
CA SER A 88 -8.33 -3.57 -5.67
C SER A 88 -9.64 -3.27 -4.95
N ALA A 89 -9.86 -3.99 -3.86
CA ALA A 89 -11.01 -3.86 -2.98
C ALA A 89 -10.60 -4.07 -1.52
N VAL A 90 -11.49 -3.77 -0.58
CA VAL A 90 -11.34 -4.15 0.82
C VAL A 90 -12.48 -5.07 1.19
N ASP A 91 -12.15 -6.24 1.75
CA ASP A 91 -13.11 -7.13 2.40
C ASP A 91 -13.44 -6.57 3.79
N TYR A 92 -14.72 -6.39 4.06
CA TYR A 92 -15.28 -5.98 5.35
C TYR A 92 -16.04 -7.16 5.96
N TYR A 93 -15.69 -7.51 7.20
CA TYR A 93 -16.18 -8.67 7.93
C TYR A 93 -17.19 -8.22 9.00
N PHE A 94 -18.39 -8.77 8.97
CA PHE A 94 -19.49 -8.32 9.83
C PHE A 94 -20.04 -9.45 10.70
N ILE A 95 -20.52 -9.06 11.88
CA ILE A 95 -21.30 -9.89 12.79
C ILE A 95 -22.70 -9.27 12.91
N GLN A 96 -23.73 -10.07 12.69
CA GLN A 96 -25.13 -9.66 12.85
C GLN A 96 -25.58 -9.81 14.32
N GLU A 97 -26.74 -9.24 14.66
CA GLU A 97 -27.33 -9.36 16.02
C GLU A 97 -27.63 -10.82 16.41
N ASP A 98 -27.95 -11.68 15.44
CA ASP A 98 -28.21 -13.11 15.65
C ASP A 98 -26.92 -13.95 15.77
N GLY A 99 -25.75 -13.30 15.76
CA GLY A 99 -24.43 -13.94 15.80
C GLY A 99 -23.98 -14.52 14.45
N SER A 100 -24.83 -14.45 13.41
CA SER A 100 -24.43 -14.84 12.06
C SER A 100 -23.38 -13.89 11.50
N ARG A 101 -22.60 -14.39 10.54
CA ARG A 101 -21.43 -13.69 9.99
C ARG A 101 -21.57 -13.58 8.49
N PHE A 102 -21.03 -12.51 7.94
CA PHE A 102 -20.94 -12.33 6.50
C PHE A 102 -19.81 -11.36 6.17
N LYS A 103 -19.39 -11.34 4.91
CA LYS A 103 -18.46 -10.35 4.41
C LYS A 103 -18.89 -9.74 3.09
N VAL A 104 -18.35 -8.56 2.79
CA VAL A 104 -18.58 -7.86 1.53
C VAL A 104 -17.28 -7.23 1.04
N ALA A 105 -17.02 -7.25 -0.27
CA ALA A 105 -15.90 -6.54 -0.87
C ALA A 105 -16.36 -5.18 -1.40
N LEU A 106 -15.68 -4.12 -1.00
CA LEU A 106 -15.88 -2.79 -1.56
C LEU A 106 -14.71 -2.43 -2.49
N PRO A 107 -14.89 -2.48 -3.83
CA PRO A 107 -13.88 -2.00 -4.76
C PRO A 107 -13.71 -0.50 -4.67
N TYR A 108 -12.46 -0.03 -4.69
CA TYR A 108 -12.12 1.39 -4.61
C TYR A 108 -10.77 1.66 -5.29
N LYS A 109 -10.69 2.71 -6.09
CA LYS A 109 -9.47 3.00 -6.87
C LYS A 109 -8.38 3.57 -5.96
N PRO A 110 -7.22 2.90 -5.79
CA PRO A 110 -6.08 3.48 -5.12
C PRO A 110 -5.65 4.77 -5.83
N TYR A 111 -5.14 5.75 -5.09
CA TYR A 111 -4.62 6.98 -5.70
C TYR A 111 -3.50 7.62 -4.89
N PHE A 112 -2.75 8.49 -5.56
CA PHE A 112 -1.89 9.49 -4.92
C PHE A 112 -1.88 10.78 -5.74
N TYR A 113 -1.27 11.83 -5.20
CA TYR A 113 -1.21 13.13 -5.84
C TYR A 113 0.21 13.48 -6.27
N ILE A 114 0.32 14.25 -7.34
CA ILE A 114 1.57 14.91 -7.73
C ILE A 114 1.33 16.40 -7.89
N ALA A 115 2.37 17.20 -7.61
CA ALA A 115 2.41 18.60 -7.99
C ALA A 115 3.28 18.75 -9.23
N ALA A 116 2.83 19.56 -10.19
CA ALA A 116 3.63 19.99 -11.33
C ALA A 116 4.11 21.43 -11.14
N GLN A 117 5.09 21.85 -11.95
CA GLN A 117 5.47 23.25 -12.08
C GLN A 117 4.26 24.10 -12.51
N LYS A 118 4.31 25.40 -12.16
CA LYS A 118 3.22 26.35 -12.44
C LYS A 118 2.85 26.31 -13.93
N SER A 119 1.56 26.23 -14.21
CA SER A 119 1.00 26.20 -15.58
C SER A 119 1.30 24.95 -16.42
N CYS A 120 2.00 23.94 -15.88
CA CYS A 120 2.31 22.70 -16.60
C CYS A 120 1.34 21.53 -16.33
N ASP A 121 0.32 21.72 -15.47
CA ASP A 121 -0.57 20.64 -15.01
C ASP A 121 -1.19 19.84 -16.16
N ARG A 122 -1.65 20.52 -17.21
CA ARG A 122 -2.30 19.88 -18.37
C ARG A 122 -1.32 19.08 -19.22
N GLU A 123 -0.12 19.60 -19.43
CA GLU A 123 0.93 18.94 -20.20
C GLU A 123 1.44 17.69 -19.48
N VAL A 124 1.72 17.81 -18.18
CA VAL A 124 2.13 16.70 -17.32
C VAL A 124 1.02 15.65 -17.27
N SER A 125 -0.25 16.05 -17.10
CA SER A 125 -1.38 15.11 -17.13
C SER A 125 -1.47 14.37 -18.47
N SER A 126 -1.34 15.06 -19.60
CA SER A 126 -1.36 14.40 -20.92
C SER A 126 -0.16 13.47 -21.12
N PHE A 127 1.01 13.84 -20.61
CA PHE A 127 2.21 13.03 -20.70
C PHE A 127 2.07 11.74 -19.88
N LEU A 128 1.62 11.85 -18.62
CA LEU A 128 1.43 10.70 -17.73
C LEU A 128 0.39 9.74 -18.28
N SER A 129 -0.69 10.26 -18.87
CA SER A 129 -1.70 9.44 -19.54
C SER A 129 -1.13 8.61 -20.68
N LYS A 130 -0.18 9.15 -21.45
CA LYS A 130 0.49 8.44 -22.57
C LYS A 130 1.57 7.48 -22.07
N LYS A 131 2.41 7.93 -21.13
CA LYS A 131 3.53 7.15 -20.58
C LYS A 131 3.07 5.92 -19.79
N PHE A 132 1.99 6.06 -19.03
CA PHE A 132 1.45 5.01 -18.16
C PHE A 132 0.11 4.47 -18.65
N GLN A 133 -0.09 4.46 -19.98
CA GLN A 133 -1.28 3.90 -20.60
C GLN A 133 -1.48 2.45 -20.13
N GLY A 134 -2.71 2.11 -19.74
CA GLY A 134 -3.06 0.79 -19.20
C GLY A 134 -2.82 0.60 -17.71
N LYS A 135 -1.97 1.42 -17.06
CA LYS A 135 -1.75 1.39 -15.59
C LYS A 135 -2.62 2.42 -14.86
N ILE A 136 -2.69 3.65 -15.39
CA ILE A 136 -3.50 4.72 -14.80
C ILE A 136 -4.94 4.59 -15.28
N ALA A 137 -5.87 4.50 -14.34
CA ALA A 137 -7.30 4.40 -14.63
C ALA A 137 -7.96 5.77 -14.84
N LYS A 138 -7.51 6.80 -14.11
CA LYS A 138 -8.06 8.16 -14.22
C LYS A 138 -7.04 9.21 -13.75
N LEU A 139 -7.03 10.35 -14.43
CA LEU A 139 -6.27 11.55 -14.05
C LEU A 139 -7.26 12.71 -13.83
N GLU A 140 -7.13 13.40 -12.71
CA GLU A 140 -7.97 14.57 -12.39
C GLU A 140 -7.11 15.69 -11.80
N ILE A 141 -7.26 16.91 -12.29
CA ILE A 141 -6.62 18.09 -11.70
C ILE A 141 -7.55 18.61 -10.61
N ILE A 142 -7.07 18.65 -9.36
CA ILE A 142 -7.85 19.07 -8.20
C ILE A 142 -7.12 20.15 -7.38
N PRO A 143 -7.84 21.17 -6.89
CA PRO A 143 -7.27 22.12 -5.94
C PRO A 143 -7.28 21.53 -4.53
N LYS A 144 -6.12 21.53 -3.85
CA LYS A 144 -5.99 21.16 -2.43
C LYS A 144 -5.28 22.25 -1.64
N GLU A 145 -5.55 22.30 -0.34
CA GLU A 145 -4.81 23.16 0.58
C GLU A 145 -3.40 22.59 0.77
N ASP A 146 -2.40 23.45 0.63
CA ASP A 146 -0.99 23.13 0.82
C ASP A 146 -0.46 24.00 1.96
N LEU A 147 -0.26 23.38 3.12
CA LEU A 147 0.22 24.07 4.33
C LEU A 147 1.69 24.53 4.20
N ASP A 148 2.43 24.00 3.22
CA ASP A 148 3.80 24.41 2.96
C ASP A 148 3.87 25.72 2.16
N LEU A 149 2.74 26.22 1.61
CA LEU A 149 2.73 27.49 0.89
C LEU A 149 2.82 28.70 1.84
N PRO A 150 3.61 29.72 1.49
CA PRO A 150 3.52 31.03 2.14
C PRO A 150 2.10 31.57 1.96
N ASN A 151 1.47 31.97 3.06
CA ASN A 151 0.08 32.46 3.11
C ASN A 151 -1.03 31.39 2.97
N HIS A 152 -0.76 30.12 3.30
CA HIS A 152 -1.80 29.07 3.32
C HIS A 152 -3.01 29.39 4.23
N LEU A 153 -2.82 30.22 5.27
CA LEU A 153 -3.91 30.69 6.15
C LEU A 153 -4.95 31.56 5.44
N VAL A 154 -4.63 32.10 4.25
CA VAL A 154 -5.56 32.88 3.42
C VAL A 154 -6.46 31.95 2.57
N GLY A 155 -6.31 30.62 2.71
CA GLY A 155 -7.06 29.63 1.95
C GLY A 155 -6.55 29.42 0.53
N LEU A 156 -5.30 29.79 0.25
CA LEU A 156 -4.66 29.54 -1.04
C LEU A 156 -4.55 28.04 -1.30
N LYS A 157 -5.12 27.60 -2.43
CA LYS A 157 -5.08 26.19 -2.85
C LYS A 157 -4.05 26.01 -3.94
N ARG A 158 -3.33 24.91 -3.87
CA ARG A 158 -2.43 24.43 -4.90
C ARG A 158 -3.15 23.44 -5.79
N SER A 159 -2.84 23.49 -7.08
CA SER A 159 -3.28 22.49 -8.06
C SER A 159 -2.45 21.22 -7.91
N TYR A 160 -3.12 20.07 -7.81
CA TYR A 160 -2.52 18.75 -7.80
C TYR A 160 -3.18 17.87 -8.86
N ILE A 161 -2.40 16.96 -9.43
CA ILE A 161 -2.93 15.93 -10.33
C ILE A 161 -3.14 14.66 -9.49
N LYS A 162 -4.39 14.19 -9.41
CA LYS A 162 -4.78 12.92 -8.79
C LYS A 162 -4.61 11.79 -9.80
N LEU A 163 -3.73 10.83 -9.49
CA LEU A 163 -3.56 9.61 -10.28
C LEU A 163 -4.36 8.50 -9.60
N SER A 164 -5.39 7.98 -10.27
CA SER A 164 -6.19 6.85 -9.78
C SER A 164 -5.87 5.58 -10.56
N PHE A 165 -5.78 4.45 -9.87
CA PHE A 165 -5.36 3.15 -10.41
C PHE A 165 -6.47 2.11 -10.25
N ASN A 166 -6.42 1.03 -11.03
CA ASN A 166 -7.31 -0.11 -10.82
C ASN A 166 -6.79 -1.05 -9.72
N THR A 167 -5.46 -1.19 -9.61
CA THR A 167 -4.81 -2.02 -8.61
C THR A 167 -3.75 -1.27 -7.81
N VAL A 168 -3.48 -1.73 -6.58
CA VAL A 168 -2.37 -1.22 -5.76
C VAL A 168 -1.01 -1.53 -6.41
N ASP A 169 -0.90 -2.64 -7.15
CA ASP A 169 0.31 -3.01 -7.87
C ASP A 169 0.66 -1.98 -8.97
N ASP A 170 -0.33 -1.54 -9.75
CA ASP A 170 -0.13 -0.47 -10.75
C ASP A 170 0.30 0.85 -10.11
N LEU A 171 -0.30 1.19 -8.97
CA LEU A 171 0.10 2.35 -8.17
C LEU A 171 1.57 2.25 -7.77
N ILE A 172 2.01 1.11 -7.24
CA ILE A 172 3.39 0.90 -6.79
C ILE A 172 4.36 0.97 -7.99
N LYS A 173 4.01 0.37 -9.13
CA LYS A 173 4.81 0.41 -10.35
C LYS A 173 5.02 1.85 -10.83
N VAL A 174 3.94 2.64 -10.92
CA VAL A 174 4.03 4.04 -11.36
C VAL A 174 4.77 4.90 -10.33
N ARG A 175 4.50 4.72 -9.03
CA ARG A 175 5.22 5.40 -7.95
C ARG A 175 6.73 5.17 -8.05
N ARG A 176 7.16 3.93 -8.25
CA ARG A 176 8.58 3.56 -8.38
C ARG A 176 9.29 4.29 -9.53
N GLU A 177 8.57 4.59 -10.61
CA GLU A 177 9.10 5.34 -11.74
C GLU A 177 9.10 6.87 -11.49
N ILE A 178 8.12 7.40 -10.75
CA ILE A 178 8.00 8.84 -10.47
C ILE A 178 8.94 9.31 -9.34
N THR A 179 9.11 8.52 -8.28
CA THR A 179 9.87 8.93 -7.09
C THR A 179 11.32 9.38 -7.40
N PRO A 180 12.11 8.68 -8.21
CA PRO A 180 13.48 9.12 -8.52
C PRO A 180 13.52 10.43 -9.29
N ALA A 181 12.59 10.64 -10.23
CA ALA A 181 12.50 11.86 -11.01
C ALA A 181 12.18 13.06 -10.12
N VAL A 182 11.19 12.92 -9.23
CA VAL A 182 10.81 13.98 -8.28
C VAL A 182 11.96 14.33 -7.34
N LYS A 183 12.70 13.33 -6.85
CA LYS A 183 13.90 13.57 -6.03
C LYS A 183 14.96 14.37 -6.78
N LYS A 184 15.28 13.97 -8.02
CA LYS A 184 16.25 14.67 -8.88
C LYS A 184 15.81 16.11 -9.19
N ASN A 185 14.53 16.31 -9.48
CA ASN A 185 13.99 17.63 -9.79
C ASN A 185 14.05 18.56 -8.58
N ARG A 186 13.71 18.04 -7.40
CA ARG A 186 13.79 18.79 -6.14
C ARG A 186 15.22 19.19 -5.80
N GLU A 187 16.19 18.28 -5.95
CA GLU A 187 17.61 18.59 -5.75
C GLU A 187 18.11 19.64 -6.76
N ARG A 188 17.68 19.55 -8.02
CA ARG A 188 18.01 20.53 -9.08
C ARG A 188 17.44 21.91 -8.74
N ASP A 189 16.17 22.00 -8.36
CA ASP A 189 15.51 23.26 -8.03
C ASP A 189 16.13 23.89 -6.77
N GLN A 190 16.46 23.09 -5.74
CA GLN A 190 17.18 23.57 -4.55
C GLN A 190 18.57 24.12 -4.88
N ALA A 191 19.31 23.46 -5.78
CA ALA A 191 20.62 23.92 -6.21
C ALA A 191 20.53 25.26 -6.98
N LEU A 192 19.53 25.41 -7.85
CA LEU A 192 19.25 26.65 -8.58
C LEU A 192 18.87 27.79 -7.63
N ASP A 193 17.98 27.55 -6.66
CA ASP A 193 17.59 28.56 -5.68
C ASP A 193 18.78 29.01 -4.82
N THR A 194 19.64 28.06 -4.41
CA THR A 194 20.87 28.37 -3.65
C THR A 194 21.84 29.21 -4.47
N TYR A 195 22.04 28.88 -5.75
CA TYR A 195 22.91 29.66 -6.63
C TYR A 195 22.36 31.08 -6.85
N THR A 196 21.05 31.20 -7.11
CA THR A 196 20.39 32.50 -7.35
C THR A 196 20.42 33.38 -6.11
N THR A 197 20.21 32.82 -4.92
CA THR A 197 20.30 33.56 -3.65
C THR A 197 21.72 34.02 -3.34
N LEU A 198 22.73 33.18 -3.59
CA LEU A 198 24.13 33.58 -3.49
C LEU A 198 24.49 34.68 -4.49
N LEU A 199 24.06 34.56 -5.75
CA LEU A 199 24.28 35.58 -6.79
C LEU A 199 23.62 36.92 -6.41
N THR A 200 22.38 36.87 -5.91
CA THR A 200 21.64 38.05 -5.43
C THR A 200 22.34 38.69 -4.23
N SER A 201 22.90 37.88 -3.32
CA SER A 201 23.66 38.37 -2.16
C SER A 201 25.03 38.95 -2.53
N ALA A 202 25.66 38.45 -3.60
CA ALA A 202 26.95 38.94 -4.10
C ALA A 202 26.81 40.19 -4.99
N LEU A 203 25.64 40.38 -5.62
CA LEU A 203 25.35 41.47 -6.56
C LEU A 203 24.40 42.53 -5.99
N THR A 204 24.33 42.72 -4.66
CA THR A 204 23.52 43.78 -4.04
C THR A 204 23.87 45.14 -4.63
N GLY A 205 23.10 45.57 -5.65
CA GLY A 205 23.36 46.78 -6.41
C GLY A 205 22.68 46.89 -7.79
N HIS A 206 22.34 45.81 -8.50
CA HIS A 206 21.63 45.94 -9.78
C HIS A 206 20.50 44.91 -9.95
N SER A 207 19.28 45.42 -10.13
CA SER A 207 18.11 44.65 -10.54
C SER A 207 18.35 44.10 -11.94
N LEU A 208 18.57 42.80 -12.05
CA LEU A 208 18.58 42.10 -13.33
C LEU A 208 17.28 41.31 -13.42
N ASN A 209 16.29 41.90 -14.11
CA ASN A 209 15.15 41.15 -14.63
C ASN A 209 15.68 40.17 -15.68
N HIS A 210 15.93 38.93 -15.28
CA HIS A 210 16.18 37.86 -16.24
C HIS A 210 14.88 37.10 -16.48
N GLU A 211 14.08 37.63 -17.40
CA GLU A 211 13.19 36.78 -18.19
C GLU A 211 14.06 36.03 -19.21
N GLU A 212 14.71 34.96 -18.76
CA GLU A 212 15.31 33.99 -19.67
C GLU A 212 14.28 32.88 -19.89
N GLU A 213 13.59 32.93 -21.04
CA GLU A 213 12.83 31.81 -21.55
C GLU A 213 13.76 30.59 -21.67
N PRO A 214 13.49 29.47 -20.98
CA PRO A 214 14.23 28.25 -21.21
C PRO A 214 13.87 27.75 -22.61
N SER A 215 14.87 27.79 -23.49
CA SER A 215 14.87 27.23 -24.83
C SER A 215 14.15 25.88 -24.87
N LYS A 216 13.18 25.76 -25.79
CA LYS A 216 12.40 24.57 -26.13
C LYS A 216 13.30 23.42 -26.63
N LYS A 217 14.14 22.85 -25.77
CA LYS A 217 14.41 21.41 -25.83
C LYS A 217 13.09 20.76 -25.48
N THR A 218 12.68 19.73 -26.21
CA THR A 218 11.50 18.92 -25.89
C THR A 218 11.63 18.45 -24.44
N ALA A 219 11.11 19.24 -23.50
CA ALA A 219 11.34 19.03 -22.09
C ALA A 219 10.69 17.70 -21.75
N ASP A 220 11.45 16.78 -21.16
CA ASP A 220 10.86 15.58 -20.60
C ASP A 220 9.85 16.08 -19.57
N GLN A 221 8.56 15.88 -19.82
CA GLN A 221 7.49 16.38 -18.95
C GLN A 221 7.58 15.76 -17.55
N MET A 222 8.42 14.73 -17.38
CA MET A 222 8.86 14.20 -16.10
C MET A 222 9.64 15.21 -15.25
N ASP A 223 10.41 16.12 -15.86
CA ASP A 223 11.20 17.15 -15.19
C ASP A 223 10.31 18.25 -14.57
N ASN A 224 9.07 18.36 -15.05
CA ASN A 224 8.06 19.29 -14.56
C ASN A 224 7.34 18.77 -13.30
N ILE A 225 7.58 17.53 -12.86
CA ILE A 225 6.99 16.97 -11.64
C ILE A 225 7.88 17.34 -10.45
N ILE A 226 7.31 18.08 -9.50
CA ILE A 226 8.07 18.71 -8.41
C ILE A 226 7.82 18.08 -7.04
N ASP A 227 6.67 17.44 -6.84
CA ASP A 227 6.34 16.81 -5.55
C ASP A 227 5.37 15.65 -5.71
N MET A 228 5.35 14.76 -4.72
CA MET A 228 4.37 13.67 -4.59
C MET A 228 3.75 13.75 -3.20
N ARG A 229 2.42 13.59 -3.11
CA ARG A 229 1.69 13.62 -1.84
C ARG A 229 0.83 12.38 -1.67
N GLU A 230 0.75 11.93 -0.42
CA GLU A 230 -0.09 10.82 0.02
C GLU A 230 0.14 9.50 -0.76
N TYR A 231 1.39 9.26 -1.21
CA TYR A 231 1.79 8.10 -2.01
C TYR A 231 2.14 6.86 -1.18
N ASP A 232 2.15 7.00 0.15
CA ASP A 232 2.54 6.01 1.15
C ASP A 232 1.40 5.63 2.10
N VAL A 233 0.21 6.18 1.89
CA VAL A 233 -0.99 5.82 2.67
C VAL A 233 -1.40 4.38 2.36
N PRO A 234 -1.46 3.48 3.37
CA PRO A 234 -1.91 2.11 3.15
C PRO A 234 -3.33 2.07 2.58
N TYR A 235 -3.57 1.14 1.67
CA TYR A 235 -4.80 1.13 0.86
C TYR A 235 -6.10 0.98 1.67
N HIS A 236 -6.14 0.10 2.69
CA HIS A 236 -7.33 -0.03 3.55
C HIS A 236 -7.55 1.20 4.43
N ILE A 237 -6.46 1.86 4.87
CA ILE A 237 -6.53 3.12 5.64
C ILE A 237 -7.10 4.25 4.75
N ARG A 238 -6.68 4.31 3.48
CA ARG A 238 -7.23 5.24 2.50
C ARG A 238 -8.76 5.14 2.40
N LEU A 239 -9.30 3.93 2.16
CA LEU A 239 -10.75 3.74 2.09
C LEU A 239 -11.43 4.15 3.40
N SER A 240 -10.84 3.75 4.53
CA SER A 240 -11.40 4.02 5.86
C SER A 240 -11.56 5.52 6.10
N ILE A 241 -10.55 6.32 5.71
CA ILE A 241 -10.57 7.78 5.79
C ILE A 241 -11.59 8.38 4.81
N ASP A 242 -11.50 8.00 3.54
CA ASP A 242 -12.28 8.63 2.47
C ASP A 242 -13.78 8.36 2.62
N LEU A 243 -14.14 7.13 3.01
CA LEU A 243 -15.52 6.66 3.16
C LEU A 243 -16.03 6.70 4.61
N LYS A 244 -15.17 7.07 5.56
CA LYS A 244 -15.47 7.13 7.00
C LYS A 244 -15.96 5.79 7.59
N ILE A 245 -15.45 4.68 7.07
CA ILE A 245 -15.75 3.32 7.54
C ILE A 245 -14.70 2.93 8.58
N HIS A 246 -15.13 2.57 9.79
CA HIS A 246 -14.28 2.22 10.91
C HIS A 246 -14.78 0.94 11.58
N VAL A 247 -13.85 0.10 11.99
CA VAL A 247 -14.16 -1.10 12.78
C VAL A 247 -14.84 -0.74 14.10
N ALA A 248 -15.54 -1.72 14.67
CA ALA A 248 -16.29 -1.62 15.91
C ALA A 248 -17.53 -0.70 15.88
N LEU A 249 -18.09 -0.45 14.68
CA LEU A 249 -19.32 0.28 14.47
C LEU A 249 -20.34 -0.56 13.69
N TRP A 250 -21.61 -0.20 13.82
CA TRP A 250 -22.71 -0.80 13.07
C TRP A 250 -22.89 -0.14 11.71
N TYR A 251 -23.19 -0.97 10.72
CA TYR A 251 -23.45 -0.56 9.35
C TYR A 251 -24.64 -1.30 8.78
N ASN A 252 -25.35 -0.64 7.88
CA ASN A 252 -26.30 -1.26 6.98
C ASN A 252 -25.66 -1.41 5.61
N ILE A 253 -25.59 -2.65 5.13
CA ILE A 253 -24.92 -3.04 3.89
C ILE A 253 -26.02 -3.31 2.87
N HIS A 254 -26.06 -2.49 1.81
CA HIS A 254 -26.94 -2.72 0.67
C HIS A 254 -26.11 -3.29 -0.47
N HIS A 255 -26.32 -4.57 -0.76
CA HIS A 255 -25.74 -5.22 -1.91
C HIS A 255 -26.79 -5.29 -3.02
N ARG A 256 -26.53 -4.67 -4.18
CA ARG A 256 -27.46 -4.64 -5.33
C ARG A 256 -27.04 -5.63 -6.43
N GLY A 257 -26.29 -6.67 -6.06
CA GLY A 257 -25.67 -7.62 -7.00
C GLY A 257 -24.32 -7.13 -7.53
N SER A 258 -23.70 -7.92 -8.40
CA SER A 258 -22.31 -7.71 -8.85
C SER A 258 -22.08 -6.46 -9.69
N SER A 259 -23.13 -5.85 -10.22
CA SER A 259 -23.02 -4.70 -11.13
C SER A 259 -22.77 -3.36 -10.45
N PHE A 260 -23.06 -3.26 -9.16
CA PHE A 260 -22.85 -2.03 -8.40
C PHE A 260 -22.00 -2.32 -7.17
N PRO A 261 -21.07 -1.41 -6.81
CA PRO A 261 -20.36 -1.55 -5.54
C PRO A 261 -21.36 -1.54 -4.38
N PRO A 262 -21.12 -2.33 -3.32
CA PRO A 262 -22.00 -2.34 -2.15
C PRO A 262 -22.00 -0.97 -1.46
N GLU A 263 -23.16 -0.56 -0.94
CA GLU A 263 -23.29 0.65 -0.13
C GLU A 263 -23.19 0.28 1.35
N ILE A 264 -22.21 0.84 2.06
CA ILE A 264 -21.99 0.61 3.50
C ILE A 264 -22.34 1.89 4.25
N ILE A 265 -23.46 1.90 4.97
CA ILE A 265 -24.02 3.10 5.61
C ILE A 265 -23.96 2.95 7.12
N ARG A 266 -23.31 3.89 7.81
CA ARG A 266 -23.14 3.85 9.27
C ARG A 266 -24.49 3.98 10.00
N ARG A 267 -24.68 3.18 11.04
CA ARG A 267 -25.83 3.19 11.95
C ARG A 267 -25.40 3.74 13.32
N ASP A 268 -25.65 5.03 13.54
CA ASP A 268 -25.32 5.73 14.79
C ASP A 268 -26.33 5.48 15.92
N ASP A 269 -27.51 4.96 15.58
CA ASP A 269 -28.57 4.58 16.51
C ASP A 269 -28.25 3.29 17.29
N MET A 270 -27.35 2.46 16.78
CA MET A 270 -26.96 1.19 17.39
C MET A 270 -25.64 1.33 18.16
N VAL A 271 -25.70 1.22 19.49
CA VAL A 271 -24.55 1.43 20.38
C VAL A 271 -24.07 0.12 21.01
N GLU A 272 -24.99 -0.79 21.32
CA GLU A 272 -24.67 -2.08 21.94
C GLU A 272 -23.84 -2.93 20.97
N ARG A 273 -22.75 -3.50 21.47
CA ARG A 273 -21.83 -4.29 20.66
C ARG A 273 -22.23 -5.76 20.73
N PRO A 274 -22.15 -6.51 19.63
CA PRO A 274 -22.29 -7.95 19.73
C PRO A 274 -21.09 -8.52 20.49
N ASP A 275 -21.26 -9.69 21.11
CA ASP A 275 -20.19 -10.42 21.76
C ASP A 275 -19.45 -11.30 20.72
N PRO A 276 -18.25 -10.92 20.26
CA PRO A 276 -17.47 -11.79 19.39
C PRO A 276 -16.94 -12.98 20.20
N VAL A 277 -16.83 -14.13 19.54
CA VAL A 277 -16.15 -15.29 20.14
C VAL A 277 -14.65 -14.98 20.25
N VAL A 278 -14.12 -14.99 21.47
CA VAL A 278 -12.71 -14.70 21.75
C VAL A 278 -12.01 -15.98 22.18
N LEU A 279 -10.99 -16.36 21.42
CA LEU A 279 -10.07 -17.43 21.78
C LEU A 279 -8.71 -16.83 22.16
N ALA A 280 -8.29 -17.07 23.40
CA ALA A 280 -6.93 -16.80 23.86
C ALA A 280 -6.22 -18.13 24.09
N PHE A 281 -4.96 -18.25 23.69
CA PHE A 281 -4.19 -19.47 23.88
C PHE A 281 -2.77 -19.16 24.33
N ASP A 282 -2.19 -20.12 25.05
CA ASP A 282 -0.81 -20.10 25.50
C ASP A 282 -0.18 -21.48 25.30
N ILE A 283 1.08 -21.50 24.87
CA ILE A 283 1.79 -22.73 24.53
C ILE A 283 3.04 -22.87 25.39
N GLU A 284 3.27 -24.10 25.84
CA GLU A 284 4.45 -24.45 26.62
C GLU A 284 5.30 -25.42 25.82
N THR A 285 6.59 -25.15 25.70
CA THR A 285 7.52 -25.97 24.92
C THR A 285 8.68 -26.46 25.78
N THR A 286 9.30 -27.56 25.36
CA THR A 286 10.62 -27.89 25.89
C THR A 286 11.61 -26.78 25.51
N LYS A 287 12.71 -26.70 26.24
CA LYS A 287 13.86 -25.87 25.87
C LYS A 287 15.12 -26.39 26.52
N LEU A 288 16.25 -26.21 25.84
CA LEU A 288 17.55 -26.48 26.43
C LEU A 288 17.84 -25.51 27.61
N PRO A 289 18.58 -25.95 28.65
CA PRO A 289 19.01 -25.08 29.73
C PRO A 289 19.75 -23.84 29.20
N LEU A 290 19.43 -22.66 29.75
CA LEU A 290 20.01 -21.37 29.39
C LEU A 290 19.87 -20.98 27.89
N LYS A 291 18.95 -21.62 27.16
CA LYS A 291 18.60 -21.25 25.78
C LYS A 291 17.12 -20.88 25.66
N PHE A 292 16.80 -20.17 24.58
CA PHE A 292 15.43 -20.03 24.11
C PHE A 292 14.96 -21.33 23.46
N PRO A 293 13.63 -21.58 23.43
CA PRO A 293 13.07 -22.70 22.68
C PRO A 293 13.44 -22.62 21.18
N ASP A 294 13.70 -23.78 20.58
CA ASP A 294 14.00 -23.93 19.16
C ASP A 294 12.92 -24.78 18.47
N ALA A 295 12.19 -24.20 17.52
CA ALA A 295 11.07 -24.86 16.85
C ALA A 295 11.47 -26.10 16.02
N GLU A 296 12.75 -26.28 15.67
CA GLU A 296 13.22 -27.47 14.95
C GLU A 296 13.53 -28.65 15.88
N THR A 297 13.85 -28.39 17.16
CA THR A 297 14.35 -29.42 18.09
C THR A 297 13.49 -29.62 19.32
N ASP A 298 12.84 -28.57 19.80
CA ASP A 298 11.97 -28.58 20.97
C ASP A 298 10.53 -28.94 20.60
N GLN A 299 9.81 -29.57 21.53
CA GLN A 299 8.43 -30.02 21.35
C GLN A 299 7.45 -29.19 22.17
N ILE A 300 6.23 -29.02 21.64
CA ILE A 300 5.12 -28.44 22.39
C ILE A 300 4.68 -29.46 23.46
N MET A 301 4.84 -29.09 24.72
CA MET A 301 4.42 -29.87 25.88
C MET A 301 2.92 -29.70 26.15
N MET A 302 2.43 -28.45 26.12
CA MET A 302 1.05 -28.11 26.46
C MET A 302 0.54 -26.99 25.55
N ILE A 303 -0.76 -27.04 25.26
CA ILE A 303 -1.52 -25.93 24.71
C ILE A 303 -2.68 -25.70 25.68
N SER A 304 -2.72 -24.51 26.28
CA SER A 304 -3.85 -24.06 27.08
C SER A 304 -4.61 -23.01 26.27
N TYR A 305 -5.94 -23.04 26.31
CA TYR A 305 -6.75 -22.03 25.64
C TYR A 305 -8.05 -21.76 26.39
N MET A 306 -8.60 -20.58 26.15
CA MET A 306 -9.84 -20.12 26.74
C MET A 306 -10.75 -19.63 25.61
N ILE A 307 -11.99 -20.10 25.59
CA ILE A 307 -13.04 -19.65 24.67
C ILE A 307 -14.14 -19.03 25.54
N ASP A 308 -14.39 -17.74 25.37
CA ASP A 308 -15.46 -17.01 26.07
C ASP A 308 -15.50 -17.27 27.59
N GLY A 309 -14.32 -17.28 28.22
CA GLY A 309 -14.15 -17.51 29.66
C GLY A 309 -14.07 -18.98 30.10
N GLN A 310 -14.31 -19.95 29.20
CA GLN A 310 -14.19 -21.38 29.49
C GLN A 310 -12.77 -21.86 29.21
N VAL A 311 -12.09 -22.36 30.24
CA VAL A 311 -10.70 -22.84 30.16
C VAL A 311 -10.65 -24.30 29.75
N ILE A 312 -9.85 -24.60 28.73
CA ILE A 312 -9.56 -25.96 28.28
C ILE A 312 -8.03 -26.16 28.26
N CYS A 313 -7.55 -27.18 28.97
CA CYS A 313 -6.13 -27.53 29.04
C CYS A 313 -5.93 -29.00 28.65
N GLY A 314 -4.95 -29.28 27.80
CA GLY A 314 -4.59 -30.65 27.43
C GLY A 314 -3.15 -30.79 26.96
N PRO A 315 -2.59 -32.02 26.99
CA PRO A 315 -1.25 -32.27 26.43
C PRO A 315 -1.26 -32.00 24.92
N GLY A 316 -0.14 -31.52 24.36
CA GLY A 316 -0.05 -31.04 22.97
C GLY A 316 -0.56 -32.02 21.90
N ASN A 317 -0.50 -33.34 22.16
CA ASN A 317 -0.98 -34.39 21.25
C ASN A 317 -2.51 -34.67 21.34
N LEU A 318 -3.19 -34.26 22.41
CA LEU A 318 -4.60 -34.57 22.65
C LEU A 318 -5.54 -33.44 22.19
N VAL A 319 -5.06 -32.20 22.18
CA VAL A 319 -5.86 -31.02 21.79
C VAL A 319 -6.20 -31.02 20.27
N MET A 320 -5.35 -31.59 19.41
CA MET A 320 -5.66 -31.73 17.97
C MET A 320 -6.78 -32.74 17.66
N ARG A 321 -7.13 -33.67 18.57
CA ARG A 321 -8.18 -34.67 18.30
C ARG A 321 -9.60 -34.14 18.55
N LEU A 322 -9.77 -33.10 19.37
CA LEU A 322 -11.09 -32.52 19.64
C LEU A 322 -11.62 -31.63 18.50
N GLN A 323 -10.75 -31.11 17.63
CA GLN A 323 -11.17 -30.34 16.45
C GLN A 323 -11.78 -31.17 15.31
N LYS A 324 -11.58 -32.49 15.26
CA LYS A 324 -12.22 -33.34 14.24
C LYS A 324 -13.68 -33.69 14.54
N SER A 325 -14.18 -33.36 15.72
CA SER A 325 -15.55 -33.69 16.14
C SER A 325 -16.44 -32.46 16.36
N ALA A 326 -15.91 -31.24 16.18
CA ALA A 326 -16.61 -29.98 16.42
C ALA A 326 -16.50 -28.98 15.26
N ILE A 327 -16.01 -29.41 14.09
CA ILE A 327 -16.08 -28.67 12.81
C ILE A 327 -16.91 -29.50 11.84
#